data_AF-A0AA85AYF1-F1
#
_entry.id   AF-A0AA85AYF1-F1
#
_cell.length_a   1.000
_cell.length_b   1.000
_cell.length_c   1.000
_cell.angle_alpha   90.00
_cell.angle_beta   90.00
_cell.angle_gamma   90.00
#
_symmetry.space_group_name_H-M   'P 1'
#
loop_
_entity.id
_entity.type
_entity.pdbx_description
1 polymer ?
#
loop_
_entity_poly.entity_id
_entity_poly.type
_entity_poly.pdbx_seq_one_letter_code
_entity_poly.pdbx_strand_id
1 'polypeptide(L)'
;MRSEGLSKKEDILECVNSKVDDKKLRQFSISRYGLVDNDVRKVVWPILVRGNCELPDIDPEMVKHHPSYHQVKLDTCRMTSLMPKNSNPEEIESMQQIVTRLVISVLVDNPSLHYYQGFHDICYVFFSVLGERESRMLLNKLIPTHFSLFMQKSMDVTLEYMQLIFALLEHVSTSVLNSIESVELGPDFAIAWIITWFAHVLPNMDDVRRLFDLFLATDPIMLVYVSVAVSLYYLKKNRISK
;
A
#
# COMPACT_ATOMS: atom_id res chain seq x y z
N MET A 1 25.17 -10.24 1.69
CA MET A 1 23.70 -10.05 1.69
C MET A 1 23.08 -10.24 3.07
N ARG A 2 23.20 -11.40 3.74
CA ARG A 2 22.63 -11.60 5.09
C ARG A 2 23.27 -10.69 6.17
N SER A 3 24.56 -10.40 6.05
CA SER A 3 25.31 -9.51 6.95
C SER A 3 24.89 -8.04 6.85
N GLU A 4 24.69 -7.52 5.64
CA GLU A 4 24.27 -6.13 5.41
C GLU A 4 22.87 -5.84 5.97
N GLY A 5 21.93 -6.78 5.83
CA GLY A 5 20.58 -6.63 6.40
C GLY A 5 20.56 -6.65 7.93
N LEU A 6 21.38 -7.50 8.55
CA LEU A 6 21.51 -7.58 10.01
C LEU A 6 22.09 -6.30 10.59
N SER A 7 23.19 -5.80 10.02
CA SER A 7 23.79 -4.52 10.42
C SER A 7 22.80 -3.36 10.26
N LYS A 8 22.03 -3.32 9.16
CA LYS A 8 21.02 -2.28 8.96
C LYS A 8 19.89 -2.35 10.00
N LYS A 9 19.45 -3.55 10.37
CA LYS A 9 18.42 -3.73 11.42
C LYS A 9 18.89 -3.15 12.76
N GLU A 10 20.13 -3.44 13.15
CA GLU A 10 20.74 -2.91 14.37
C GLU A 10 20.80 -1.37 14.35
N ASP A 11 21.26 -0.78 13.23
CA ASP A 11 21.31 0.69 13.07
C ASP A 11 19.93 1.36 13.19
N ILE A 12 18.89 0.73 12.63
CA ILE A 12 17.51 1.24 12.71
C ILE A 12 17.01 1.17 14.15
N LEU A 13 17.19 0.04 14.83
CA LEU A 13 16.71 -0.14 16.21
C LEU A 13 17.46 0.79 17.18
N GLU A 14 18.76 1.00 16.99
CA GLU A 14 19.52 1.99 17.75
C GLU A 14 18.98 3.41 17.52
N CYS A 15 18.64 3.75 16.28
CA CYS A 15 18.03 5.03 15.93
C CYS A 15 16.66 5.23 16.61
N VAL A 16 15.88 4.17 16.78
CA VAL A 16 14.60 4.24 17.49
C VAL A 16 14.82 4.40 18.99
N ASN A 17 15.73 3.62 19.59
CA ASN A 17 15.90 3.53 21.04
C ASN A 17 16.61 4.74 21.67
N SER A 18 17.51 5.40 20.94
CA SER A 18 18.30 6.51 21.47
C SER A 18 17.54 7.84 21.41
N LYS A 19 17.29 8.32 20.20
CA LYS A 19 16.49 9.51 19.90
C LYS A 19 15.90 9.33 18.51
N VAL A 20 14.58 9.14 18.46
CA VAL A 20 13.85 8.95 17.21
C VAL A 20 14.13 10.11 16.25
N ASP A 21 14.88 9.82 15.19
CA ASP A 21 15.16 10.73 14.08
C ASP A 21 14.30 10.32 12.88
N ASP A 22 13.17 11.00 12.69
CA ASP A 22 12.23 10.75 11.57
C ASP A 22 12.94 10.85 10.21
N LYS A 23 13.89 11.79 10.05
CA LYS A 23 14.60 11.95 8.78
C LYS A 23 15.48 10.74 8.50
N LYS A 24 16.20 10.24 9.51
CA LYS A 24 17.05 9.05 9.37
C LYS A 24 16.21 7.80 9.13
N LEU A 25 15.07 7.65 9.81
CA LEU A 25 14.13 6.54 9.56
C LEU A 25 13.58 6.55 8.12
N ARG A 26 13.20 7.73 7.60
CA ARG A 26 12.80 7.88 6.19
C ARG A 26 13.92 7.46 5.23
N GLN A 27 15.16 7.86 5.51
CA GLN A 27 16.32 7.45 4.70
C GLN A 27 16.54 5.91 4.74
N PHE A 28 16.37 5.27 5.89
CA PHE A 28 16.43 3.81 5.98
C PHE A 28 15.34 3.13 5.16
N SER A 29 14.10 3.61 5.22
CA SER A 29 12.99 3.11 4.42
C SER A 29 13.19 3.28 2.91
N ILE A 30 13.79 4.39 2.48
CA ILE A 30 14.05 4.68 1.06
C ILE A 30 15.24 3.87 0.54
N SER A 31 16.28 3.68 1.33
CA SER A 31 17.53 3.00 0.92
C SER A 31 17.34 1.51 0.63
N ARG A 32 18.37 0.88 0.05
CA ARG A 32 18.37 -0.53 -0.33
C ARG A 32 17.86 -1.43 0.81
N TYR A 33 17.01 -2.41 0.50
CA TYR A 33 16.35 -3.32 1.44
C TYR A 33 15.30 -2.70 2.39
N GLY A 34 15.13 -1.37 2.42
CA GLY A 34 14.08 -0.72 3.21
C GLY A 34 14.23 -1.03 4.69
N LEU A 35 13.14 -1.40 5.35
CA LEU A 35 13.14 -1.69 6.79
C LEU A 35 13.52 -3.14 7.13
N VAL A 36 13.96 -3.92 6.14
CA VAL A 36 14.53 -5.27 6.28
C VAL A 36 13.50 -6.34 6.67
N ASP A 37 12.75 -6.18 7.76
CA ASP A 37 11.78 -7.17 8.24
C ASP A 37 10.59 -6.56 9.02
N ASN A 38 9.65 -7.42 9.41
CA ASN A 38 8.42 -6.99 10.07
C ASN A 38 8.62 -6.56 11.53
N ASP A 39 9.68 -7.01 12.22
CA ASP A 39 9.94 -6.56 13.59
C ASP A 39 10.32 -5.08 13.59
N VAL A 40 11.13 -4.68 12.61
CA VAL A 40 11.47 -3.26 12.40
C VAL A 40 10.25 -2.47 11.96
N ARG A 41 9.47 -2.97 10.99
CA ARG A 41 8.27 -2.27 10.48
C ARG A 41 7.22 -2.02 11.56
N LYS A 42 7.02 -2.99 12.46
CA LYS A 42 6.12 -2.84 13.62
C LYS A 42 6.39 -1.62 14.46
N VAL A 43 7.66 -1.21 14.53
CA VAL A 43 8.11 -0.07 15.30
C VAL A 43 8.17 1.19 14.44
N VAL A 44 8.67 1.09 13.21
CA VAL A 44 8.97 2.26 12.38
C VAL A 44 7.75 2.79 11.61
N TRP A 45 6.84 1.93 11.12
CA TRP A 45 5.66 2.40 10.39
C TRP A 45 4.78 3.36 11.24
N PRO A 46 4.46 3.05 12.52
CA PRO A 46 3.72 3.98 13.38
C PRO A 46 4.42 5.33 13.55
N ILE A 47 5.76 5.32 13.69
CA ILE A 47 6.57 6.54 13.83
C ILE A 47 6.48 7.41 12.57
N LEU A 48 6.64 6.81 11.38
CA LEU A 48 6.60 7.54 10.10
C LEU A 48 5.23 8.18 9.84
N VAL A 49 4.16 7.48 10.21
CA VAL A 49 2.77 7.94 10.04
C VAL A 49 2.34 8.89 11.16
N ARG A 50 3.07 8.90 12.29
CA ARG A 50 2.73 9.62 13.54
C ARG A 50 1.38 9.18 14.10
N GLY A 51 1.14 7.87 14.11
CA GLY A 51 -0.10 7.26 14.59
C GLY A 51 -0.03 6.92 16.07
N ASN A 52 -0.42 7.84 16.95
CA ASN A 52 -0.48 7.59 18.41
C ASN A 52 -1.87 7.85 19.01
N CYS A 53 -2.90 8.10 18.20
CA CYS A 53 -4.25 8.37 18.71
C CYS A 53 -5.05 7.08 18.75
N GLU A 54 -5.38 6.61 19.96
CA GLU A 54 -6.31 5.51 20.13
C GLU A 54 -7.67 5.89 19.52
N LEU A 55 -8.21 4.98 18.73
CA LEU A 55 -9.56 5.09 18.20
C LEU A 55 -10.53 4.36 19.14
N PRO A 56 -11.76 4.88 19.31
CA PRO A 56 -12.76 4.17 20.08
C PRO A 56 -13.09 2.82 19.44
N ASP A 57 -13.46 1.87 20.27
CA ASP A 57 -14.02 0.59 19.81
C ASP A 57 -15.28 0.86 18.99
N ILE A 58 -15.43 0.12 17.89
CA ILE A 58 -16.62 0.19 17.04
C ILE A 58 -17.59 -0.90 17.49
N ASP A 59 -18.86 -0.55 17.59
CA ASP A 59 -19.93 -1.52 17.76
C ASP A 59 -19.91 -2.56 16.61
N PRO A 60 -19.73 -3.85 16.91
CA PRO A 60 -19.75 -4.91 15.90
C PRO A 60 -21.00 -4.91 15.01
N GLU A 61 -22.13 -4.40 15.49
CA GLU A 61 -23.35 -4.30 14.70
C GLU A 61 -23.27 -3.21 13.63
N MET A 62 -22.56 -2.10 13.87
CA MET A 62 -22.28 -1.10 12.84
C MET A 62 -21.44 -1.68 11.70
N VAL A 63 -20.48 -2.56 12.05
CA VAL A 63 -19.64 -3.24 11.07
C VAL A 63 -20.49 -4.15 10.18
N LYS A 64 -21.32 -5.02 10.77
CA LYS A 64 -22.14 -5.98 10.01
C LYS A 64 -23.18 -5.31 9.10
N HIS A 65 -23.74 -4.18 9.51
CA HIS A 65 -24.79 -3.48 8.77
C HIS A 65 -24.27 -2.41 7.81
N HIS A 66 -22.95 -2.23 7.71
CA HIS A 66 -22.37 -1.25 6.78
C HIS A 66 -22.74 -1.61 5.32
N PRO A 67 -23.14 -0.65 4.47
CA PRO A 67 -23.58 -0.93 3.10
C PRO A 67 -22.54 -1.69 2.25
N SER A 68 -21.25 -1.42 2.47
CA SER A 68 -20.15 -2.09 1.77
C SER A 68 -19.77 -3.47 2.31
N TYR A 69 -20.36 -3.93 3.43
CA TYR A 69 -19.95 -5.17 4.12
C TYR A 69 -19.94 -6.38 3.19
N HIS A 70 -21.02 -6.57 2.43
CA HIS A 70 -21.13 -7.71 1.52
C HIS A 70 -20.04 -7.70 0.43
N GLN A 71 -19.81 -6.54 -0.19
CA GLN A 71 -18.79 -6.39 -1.24
C GLN A 71 -17.38 -6.64 -0.68
N VAL A 72 -17.05 -6.05 0.47
CA VAL A 72 -15.76 -6.24 1.12
C VAL A 72 -15.54 -7.71 1.48
N LYS A 73 -16.56 -8.40 1.99
CA LYS A 73 -16.48 -9.82 2.28
C LYS A 73 -16.15 -10.63 1.02
N LEU A 74 -16.82 -10.37 -0.10
CA LEU A 74 -16.53 -11.05 -1.36
C LEU A 74 -15.09 -10.82 -1.84
N ASP A 75 -14.59 -9.60 -1.70
CA ASP A 75 -13.26 -9.23 -2.16
C ASP A 75 -12.17 -9.84 -1.26
N THR A 76 -12.33 -9.81 0.06
CA THR A 76 -11.39 -10.47 0.98
C THR A 76 -11.34 -11.98 0.78
N CYS A 77 -12.44 -12.63 0.37
CA CYS A 77 -12.41 -14.04 0.01
C CYS A 77 -11.48 -14.35 -1.18
N ARG A 78 -11.15 -13.36 -2.02
CA ARG A 78 -10.31 -13.50 -3.21
C ARG A 78 -8.83 -13.14 -2.99
N MET A 79 -8.47 -12.60 -1.82
CA MET A 79 -7.09 -12.16 -1.53
C MET A 79 -6.12 -13.29 -1.12
N THR A 80 -6.47 -14.56 -1.39
CA THR A 80 -5.68 -15.73 -0.97
C THR A 80 -4.27 -15.74 -1.58
N SER A 81 -4.04 -15.05 -2.69
CA SER A 81 -2.72 -14.85 -3.29
C SER A 81 -1.74 -14.06 -2.41
N LEU A 82 -2.25 -13.20 -1.54
CA LEU A 82 -1.45 -12.40 -0.60
C LEU A 82 -1.13 -13.16 0.69
N MET A 83 -1.88 -14.22 0.99
CA MET A 83 -1.75 -14.96 2.24
C MET A 83 -0.54 -15.91 2.23
N PRO A 84 -0.01 -16.30 3.41
CA PRO A 84 1.02 -17.32 3.48
C PRO A 84 0.56 -18.61 2.81
N LYS A 85 1.38 -19.16 1.91
CA LYS A 85 1.02 -20.34 1.10
C LYS A 85 0.82 -21.62 1.92
N ASN A 86 1.33 -21.64 3.14
CA ASN A 86 1.23 -22.75 4.08
C ASN A 86 0.07 -22.58 5.07
N SER A 87 -0.77 -21.57 4.92
CA SER A 87 -1.93 -21.38 5.80
C SER A 87 -2.99 -22.45 5.57
N ASN A 88 -3.57 -22.93 6.66
CA ASN A 88 -4.70 -23.85 6.61
C ASN A 88 -6.04 -23.10 6.37
N PRO A 89 -7.14 -23.80 6.01
CA PRO A 89 -8.42 -23.15 5.72
C PRO A 89 -8.98 -22.29 6.88
N GLU A 90 -8.79 -22.71 8.13
CA GLU A 90 -9.26 -21.98 9.31
C GLU A 90 -8.47 -20.68 9.52
N GLU A 91 -7.16 -20.72 9.31
CA GLU A 91 -6.29 -19.53 9.34
C GLU A 91 -6.64 -18.55 8.23
N ILE A 92 -6.90 -19.05 7.02
CA ILE A 92 -7.34 -18.24 5.87
C ILE A 92 -8.67 -17.55 6.20
N GLU A 93 -9.66 -18.30 6.68
CA GLU A 93 -10.96 -17.76 7.04
C GLU A 93 -10.83 -16.71 8.16
N SER A 94 -10.05 -17.00 9.20
CA SER A 94 -9.77 -16.07 10.30
C SER A 94 -9.17 -14.75 9.80
N MET A 95 -8.15 -14.82 8.93
CA MET A 95 -7.55 -13.62 8.33
C MET A 95 -8.56 -12.86 7.46
N GLN A 96 -9.37 -13.54 6.65
CA GLN A 96 -10.41 -12.91 5.82
C GLN A 96 -11.45 -12.17 6.67
N GLN A 97 -11.88 -12.78 7.77
CA GLN A 97 -12.81 -12.17 8.72
C GLN A 97 -12.18 -10.94 9.39
N ILE A 98 -10.92 -11.01 9.83
CA ILE A 98 -10.21 -9.88 10.45
C ILE A 98 -10.07 -8.72 9.47
N VAL A 99 -9.63 -8.97 8.23
CA VAL A 99 -9.47 -7.91 7.22
C VAL A 99 -10.82 -7.32 6.83
N THR A 100 -11.87 -8.14 6.71
CA THR A 100 -13.24 -7.65 6.45
C THR A 100 -13.65 -6.65 7.53
N ARG A 101 -13.49 -7.02 8.81
CA ARG A 101 -13.77 -6.09 9.91
C ARG A 101 -12.91 -4.83 9.83
N LEU A 102 -11.60 -4.98 9.62
CA LEU A 102 -10.67 -3.85 9.54
C LEU A 102 -11.07 -2.84 8.45
N VAL A 103 -11.36 -3.31 7.24
CA VAL A 103 -11.78 -2.44 6.12
C VAL A 103 -13.06 -1.70 6.48
N ILE A 104 -14.07 -2.42 7.00
CA ILE A 104 -15.35 -1.80 7.35
C ILE A 104 -15.21 -0.85 8.53
N SER A 105 -14.37 -1.16 9.53
CA SER A 105 -14.06 -0.27 10.64
C SER A 105 -13.47 1.05 10.15
N VAL A 106 -12.56 1.03 9.17
CA VAL A 106 -12.01 2.24 8.56
C VAL A 106 -13.10 3.04 7.82
N LEU A 107 -14.05 2.39 7.14
CA LEU A 107 -15.17 3.08 6.50
C LEU A 107 -16.15 3.69 7.51
N VAL A 108 -16.41 3.00 8.62
CA VAL A 108 -17.23 3.53 9.72
C VAL A 108 -16.58 4.76 10.34
N ASP A 109 -15.26 4.75 10.51
CA ASP A 109 -14.51 5.91 10.99
C ASP A 109 -14.53 7.09 10.00
N ASN A 110 -14.78 6.82 8.71
CA ASN A 110 -14.74 7.81 7.62
C ASN A 110 -16.02 7.75 6.76
N PRO A 111 -17.18 8.17 7.29
CA PRO A 111 -18.49 7.93 6.67
C PRO A 111 -18.72 8.68 5.34
N SER A 112 -17.88 9.66 5.00
CA SER A 112 -17.94 10.37 3.72
C SER A 112 -17.21 9.64 2.58
N LEU A 113 -16.50 8.56 2.89
CA LEU A 113 -15.67 7.83 1.93
C LEU A 113 -16.36 6.56 1.44
N HIS A 114 -16.00 6.16 0.23
CA HIS A 114 -16.55 5.00 -0.46
C HIS A 114 -15.50 3.92 -0.62
N TYR A 115 -15.89 2.67 -0.40
CA TYR A 115 -15.04 1.52 -0.68
C TYR A 115 -14.76 1.40 -2.18
N TYR A 116 -13.51 1.16 -2.54
CA TYR A 116 -13.09 0.74 -3.88
C TYR A 116 -12.45 -0.66 -3.84
N GLN A 117 -12.64 -1.42 -4.91
CA GLN A 117 -12.08 -2.76 -5.01
C GLN A 117 -10.55 -2.70 -5.09
N GLY A 118 -9.88 -3.33 -4.11
CA GLY A 118 -8.43 -3.31 -3.95
C GLY A 118 -7.95 -2.67 -2.65
N PHE A 119 -8.80 -1.89 -1.97
CA PHE A 119 -8.43 -1.33 -0.65
C PHE A 119 -8.17 -2.41 0.41
N HIS A 120 -8.85 -3.57 0.30
CA HIS A 120 -8.62 -4.71 1.18
C HIS A 120 -7.19 -5.26 1.10
N ASP A 121 -6.53 -5.18 -0.08
CA ASP A 121 -5.14 -5.61 -0.24
C ASP A 121 -4.20 -4.72 0.59
N ILE A 122 -4.45 -3.40 0.60
CA ILE A 122 -3.71 -2.43 1.43
C ILE A 122 -3.94 -2.75 2.91
N CYS A 123 -5.20 -2.91 3.32
CA CYS A 123 -5.54 -3.27 4.70
C CYS A 123 -4.87 -4.57 5.15
N TYR A 124 -4.81 -5.58 4.28
CA TYR A 124 -4.12 -6.83 4.56
C TYR A 124 -2.62 -6.63 4.79
N VAL A 125 -1.94 -5.79 3.98
CA VAL A 125 -0.51 -5.51 4.18
C VAL A 125 -0.25 -4.91 5.56
N PHE A 126 -1.02 -3.90 5.97
CA PHE A 126 -0.93 -3.33 7.32
C PHE A 126 -1.21 -4.38 8.40
N PHE A 127 -2.31 -5.12 8.26
CA PHE A 127 -2.69 -6.18 9.20
C PHE A 127 -1.59 -7.23 9.37
N SER A 128 -0.98 -7.67 8.27
CA SER A 128 0.06 -8.70 8.27
C SER A 128 1.34 -8.28 9.01
N VAL A 129 1.52 -6.99 9.28
CA VAL A 129 2.66 -6.44 10.01
C VAL A 129 2.27 -6.02 11.42
N LEU A 130 1.18 -5.25 11.56
CA LEU A 130 0.84 -4.54 12.80
C LEU A 130 -0.27 -5.21 13.61
N GLY A 131 -1.01 -6.15 13.03
CA GLY A 131 -2.27 -6.63 13.59
C GLY A 131 -3.41 -5.62 13.45
N GLU A 132 -4.62 -6.00 13.85
CA GLU A 132 -5.86 -5.28 13.51
C GLU A 132 -5.93 -3.86 14.11
N ARG A 133 -5.69 -3.71 15.42
CA ARG A 133 -5.87 -2.44 16.14
C ARG A 133 -4.94 -1.35 15.62
N GLU A 134 -3.64 -1.63 15.57
CA GLU A 134 -2.64 -0.69 15.08
C GLU A 134 -2.82 -0.37 13.60
N SER A 135 -3.22 -1.36 12.79
CA SER A 135 -3.54 -1.13 11.38
C SER A 135 -4.68 -0.13 11.20
N ARG A 136 -5.77 -0.27 11.96
CA ARG A 136 -6.91 0.67 11.91
C ARG A 136 -6.47 2.10 12.24
N MET A 137 -5.63 2.26 13.27
CA MET A 137 -5.10 3.56 13.69
C MET A 137 -4.25 4.21 12.58
N LEU A 138 -3.30 3.49 12.01
CA LEU A 138 -2.43 4.02 10.96
C LEU A 138 -3.19 4.29 9.66
N LEU A 139 -4.09 3.38 9.26
CA LEU A 139 -4.93 3.56 8.07
C LEU A 139 -5.74 4.84 8.18
N ASN A 140 -6.45 5.07 9.30
CA ASN A 140 -7.20 6.30 9.54
C ASN A 140 -6.34 7.57 9.47
N LYS A 141 -5.07 7.49 9.92
CA LYS A 141 -4.15 8.62 9.82
C LYS A 141 -3.71 8.90 8.38
N LEU A 142 -3.60 7.87 7.56
CA LEU A 142 -3.22 7.94 6.15
C LEU A 142 -4.39 8.32 5.23
N ILE A 143 -5.63 7.98 5.61
CA ILE A 143 -6.83 8.22 4.81
C ILE A 143 -6.84 9.64 4.19
N PRO A 144 -6.72 10.74 4.97
CA PRO A 144 -6.89 12.09 4.41
C PRO A 144 -5.88 12.44 3.31
N THR A 145 -4.67 11.88 3.37
CA THR A 145 -3.54 12.28 2.52
C THR A 145 -3.20 11.27 1.43
N HIS A 146 -3.40 9.98 1.67
CA HIS A 146 -2.93 8.91 0.78
C HIS A 146 -4.07 8.18 0.07
N PHE A 147 -5.25 8.09 0.68
CA PHE A 147 -6.31 7.19 0.19
C PHE A 147 -7.63 7.89 -0.12
N SER A 148 -7.89 9.07 0.46
CA SER A 148 -9.14 9.82 0.28
C SER A 148 -9.48 10.07 -1.19
N LEU A 149 -8.46 10.31 -2.04
CA LEU A 149 -8.60 10.49 -3.49
C LEU A 149 -9.19 9.24 -4.17
N PHE A 150 -8.76 8.04 -3.76
CA PHE A 150 -9.22 6.79 -4.34
C PHE A 150 -10.58 6.33 -3.79
N MET A 151 -10.99 6.90 -2.65
CA MET A 151 -12.24 6.58 -1.95
C MET A 151 -13.37 7.59 -2.24
N GLN A 152 -13.24 8.34 -3.33
CA GLN A 152 -14.33 9.19 -3.81
C GLN A 152 -15.46 8.35 -4.41
N LYS A 153 -16.64 8.97 -4.55
CA LYS A 153 -17.83 8.29 -5.11
C LYS A 153 -17.64 7.83 -6.56
N SER A 154 -16.80 8.53 -7.31
CA SER A 154 -16.43 8.20 -8.70
C SER A 154 -14.92 8.00 -8.80
N MET A 155 -14.51 7.16 -9.76
CA MET A 155 -13.09 6.94 -10.10
C MET A 155 -12.51 8.04 -10.99
N ASP A 156 -13.30 9.02 -11.43
CA ASP A 156 -12.84 10.09 -12.33
C ASP A 156 -11.63 10.84 -11.74
N VAL A 157 -11.67 11.15 -10.44
CA VAL A 157 -10.56 11.82 -9.74
C VAL A 157 -9.31 10.94 -9.70
N THR A 158 -9.48 9.63 -9.53
CA THR A 158 -8.39 8.65 -9.59
C THR A 158 -7.77 8.62 -10.98
N LEU A 159 -8.59 8.57 -12.03
CA LEU A 159 -8.13 8.55 -13.41
C LEU A 159 -7.44 9.87 -13.80
N GLU A 160 -7.95 11.01 -13.33
CA GLU A 160 -7.32 12.32 -13.51
C GLU A 160 -5.95 12.38 -12.80
N TYR A 161 -5.86 11.92 -11.54
CA TYR A 161 -4.59 11.79 -10.83
C TYR A 161 -3.58 10.92 -11.59
N MET A 162 -4.04 9.86 -12.23
CA MET A 162 -3.19 8.96 -13.00
C MET A 162 -2.66 9.57 -14.31
N GLN A 163 -3.26 10.66 -14.82
CA GLN A 163 -2.70 11.40 -15.96
C GLN A 163 -1.30 11.97 -15.66
N LEU A 164 -0.96 12.15 -14.38
CA LEU A 164 0.41 12.51 -13.98
C LEU A 164 1.46 11.49 -14.46
N ILE A 165 1.08 10.23 -14.66
CA ILE A 165 1.98 9.22 -15.25
C ILE A 165 2.38 9.63 -16.67
N PHE A 166 1.43 10.08 -17.50
CA PHE A 166 1.67 10.50 -18.89
C PHE A 166 2.47 11.80 -18.93
N ALA A 167 2.09 12.78 -18.12
CA ALA A 167 2.83 14.04 -18.02
C ALA A 167 4.30 13.81 -17.63
N LEU A 168 4.58 12.93 -16.66
CA LEU A 168 5.95 12.58 -16.30
C LEU A 168 6.67 11.79 -17.42
N LEU A 169 5.97 10.87 -18.09
CA LEU A 169 6.53 10.12 -19.22
C LEU A 169 6.90 11.02 -20.39
N GLU A 170 6.11 12.03 -20.69
CA GLU A 170 6.40 13.05 -21.70
C GLU A 170 7.75 13.74 -21.41
N HIS A 171 7.96 14.13 -20.15
CA HIS A 171 9.20 14.78 -19.73
C HIS A 171 10.43 13.87 -19.74
N VAL A 172 10.29 12.59 -19.37
CA VAL A 172 11.45 11.69 -19.19
C VAL A 172 11.74 10.80 -20.40
N SER A 173 10.73 10.49 -21.23
CA SER A 173 10.88 9.59 -22.38
C SER A 173 9.65 9.61 -23.31
N THR A 174 9.57 10.61 -24.19
CA THR A 174 8.55 10.70 -25.27
C THR A 174 8.43 9.41 -26.08
N SER A 175 9.54 8.70 -26.31
CA SER A 175 9.50 7.43 -27.05
C SER A 175 8.72 6.32 -26.34
N VAL A 176 8.69 6.32 -25.01
CA VAL A 176 7.90 5.35 -24.23
C VAL A 176 6.43 5.77 -24.26
N LEU A 177 6.17 7.07 -24.08
CA LEU A 177 4.84 7.66 -24.23
C LEU A 177 4.21 7.30 -25.58
N ASN A 178 4.90 7.57 -26.70
CA ASN A 178 4.41 7.23 -28.04
C ASN A 178 4.10 5.73 -28.20
N SER A 179 4.80 4.84 -27.46
CA SER A 179 4.53 3.40 -27.53
C SER A 179 3.23 3.04 -26.83
N ILE A 180 2.93 3.70 -25.71
CA ILE A 180 1.68 3.56 -24.95
C ILE A 180 0.52 4.15 -25.77
N GLU A 181 0.71 5.34 -26.33
CA GLU A 181 -0.31 6.01 -27.16
C GLU A 181 -0.58 5.26 -28.47
N SER A 182 0.43 4.61 -29.07
CA SER A 182 0.24 3.84 -30.32
C SER A 182 -0.71 2.65 -30.19
N VAL A 183 -0.98 2.21 -28.96
CA VAL A 183 -1.95 1.14 -28.65
C VAL A 183 -3.19 1.70 -27.94
N GLU A 184 -3.39 3.02 -27.97
CA GLU A 184 -4.54 3.72 -27.37
C GLU A 184 -4.74 3.41 -25.88
N LEU A 185 -3.64 3.13 -25.17
CA LEU A 185 -3.70 2.73 -23.76
C LEU A 185 -3.83 3.97 -22.88
N GLY A 186 -4.98 4.12 -22.23
CA GLY A 186 -5.24 5.16 -21.23
C GLY A 186 -4.57 4.85 -19.89
N PRO A 187 -4.64 5.76 -18.90
CA PRO A 187 -3.99 5.57 -17.60
C PRO A 187 -4.47 4.35 -16.82
N ASP A 188 -5.65 3.84 -17.13
CA ASP A 188 -6.24 2.66 -16.53
C ASP A 188 -5.34 1.41 -16.56
N PHE A 189 -4.35 1.33 -17.46
CA PHE A 189 -3.36 0.24 -17.43
C PHE A 189 -2.62 0.11 -16.09
N ALA A 190 -2.40 1.23 -15.40
CA ALA A 190 -1.68 1.29 -14.13
C ALA A 190 -2.64 1.27 -12.92
N ILE A 191 -3.95 1.10 -13.11
CA ILE A 191 -4.94 1.29 -12.05
C ILE A 191 -4.69 0.36 -10.87
N ALA A 192 -4.39 -0.92 -11.14
CA ALA A 192 -4.08 -1.91 -10.10
C ALA A 192 -2.84 -1.52 -9.29
N TRP A 193 -1.84 -0.86 -9.91
CA TRP A 193 -0.63 -0.41 -9.22
C TRP A 193 -0.95 0.70 -8.24
N ILE A 194 -1.74 1.67 -8.68
CA ILE A 194 -2.09 2.86 -7.91
C ILE A 194 -3.01 2.48 -6.76
N ILE A 195 -4.15 1.84 -7.03
CA ILE A 195 -5.19 1.66 -6.00
C ILE A 195 -4.83 0.60 -4.97
N THR A 196 -3.88 -0.30 -5.27
CA THR A 196 -3.43 -1.34 -4.33
C THR A 196 -2.01 -1.15 -3.81
N TRP A 197 -1.35 -0.02 -4.17
CA TRP A 197 0.07 0.19 -3.89
C TRP A 197 0.94 -1.00 -4.34
N PHE A 198 0.65 -1.51 -5.54
CA PHE A 198 1.26 -2.71 -6.13
C PHE A 198 1.03 -4.03 -5.37
N ALA A 199 0.31 -4.03 -4.24
CA ALA A 199 0.11 -5.23 -3.43
C ALA A 199 -0.53 -6.36 -4.25
N HIS A 200 -1.50 -6.03 -5.11
CA HIS A 200 -2.20 -7.01 -5.94
C HIS A 200 -1.33 -7.60 -7.07
N VAL A 201 -0.26 -6.89 -7.47
CA VAL A 201 0.50 -7.22 -8.68
C VAL A 201 1.79 -7.98 -8.36
N LEU A 202 2.43 -7.68 -7.23
CA LEU A 202 3.68 -8.32 -6.86
C LEU A 202 3.43 -9.71 -6.25
N PRO A 203 4.18 -10.75 -6.68
CA PRO A 203 3.96 -12.12 -6.21
C PRO A 203 4.58 -12.38 -4.82
N ASN A 204 5.47 -11.50 -4.34
CA ASN A 204 6.20 -11.68 -3.10
C ASN A 204 5.84 -10.57 -2.11
N MET A 205 5.32 -10.98 -0.95
CA MET A 205 4.89 -10.07 0.09
C MET A 205 6.03 -9.24 0.71
N ASP A 206 7.27 -9.74 0.70
CA ASP A 206 8.42 -8.97 1.19
C ASP A 206 8.76 -7.81 0.25
N ASP A 207 8.56 -7.99 -1.06
CA ASP A 207 8.69 -6.91 -2.05
C ASP A 207 7.56 -5.89 -1.91
N VAL A 208 6.33 -6.33 -1.67
CA VAL A 208 5.18 -5.46 -1.36
C VAL A 208 5.48 -4.60 -0.13
N ARG A 209 5.86 -5.23 0.99
CA ARG A 209 6.17 -4.50 2.24
C ARG A 209 7.35 -3.55 2.06
N ARG A 210 8.33 -3.92 1.23
CA ARG A 210 9.42 -3.01 0.87
C ARG A 210 8.91 -1.78 0.13
N LEU A 211 7.95 -1.89 -0.78
CA LEU A 211 7.33 -0.72 -1.40
C LEU A 211 6.55 0.12 -0.37
N PHE A 212 5.86 -0.50 0.57
CA PHE A 212 5.17 0.21 1.65
C PHE A 212 6.16 0.99 2.53
N ASP A 213 7.35 0.46 2.81
CA ASP A 213 8.42 1.21 3.47
C ASP A 213 8.71 2.53 2.72
N LEU A 214 8.82 2.48 1.38
CA LEU A 214 9.05 3.66 0.54
C LEU A 214 7.88 4.64 0.59
N PHE A 215 6.65 4.16 0.39
CA PHE A 215 5.47 5.02 0.31
C PHE A 215 5.19 5.73 1.63
N LEU A 216 5.36 5.06 2.76
CA LEU A 216 5.19 5.68 4.09
C LEU A 216 6.29 6.69 4.43
N ALA A 217 7.47 6.55 3.81
CA ALA A 217 8.59 7.44 4.04
C ALA A 217 8.58 8.69 3.14
N THR A 218 7.74 8.74 2.11
CA THR A 218 7.78 9.75 1.04
C THR A 218 6.43 10.46 0.88
N ASP A 219 6.37 11.44 -0.03
CA ASP A 219 5.12 12.10 -0.38
C ASP A 219 4.20 11.16 -1.18
N PRO A 220 2.86 11.24 -1.05
CA PRO A 220 1.91 10.38 -1.77
C PRO A 220 2.17 10.29 -3.29
N ILE A 221 2.69 11.36 -3.92
CA ILE A 221 3.00 11.36 -5.35
C ILE A 221 4.07 10.32 -5.75
N MET A 222 4.87 9.82 -4.79
CA MET A 222 5.89 8.79 -5.03
C MET A 222 5.31 7.54 -5.72
N LEU A 223 4.04 7.24 -5.48
CA LEU A 223 3.31 6.15 -6.14
C LEU A 223 3.27 6.32 -7.67
N VAL A 224 3.12 7.56 -8.16
CA VAL A 224 3.18 7.90 -9.59
C VAL A 224 4.61 7.75 -10.10
N TYR A 225 5.61 8.26 -9.37
CA TYR A 225 7.02 8.12 -9.74
C TYR A 225 7.45 6.66 -9.90
N VAL A 226 7.03 5.78 -8.98
CA VAL A 226 7.30 4.33 -9.09
C VAL A 226 6.62 3.74 -10.32
N SER A 227 5.35 4.10 -10.57
CA SER A 227 4.61 3.64 -11.76
C SER A 227 5.30 4.05 -13.07
N VAL A 228 5.81 5.28 -13.16
CA VAL A 228 6.60 5.77 -14.30
C VAL A 228 7.91 4.99 -14.43
N ALA A 229 8.64 4.79 -13.33
CA ALA A 229 9.90 4.05 -13.34
C ALA A 229 9.73 2.59 -13.80
N VAL A 230 8.67 1.93 -13.35
CA VAL A 230 8.29 0.57 -13.79
C VAL A 230 7.97 0.55 -15.29
N SER A 231 7.17 1.51 -15.76
CA SER A 231 6.81 1.65 -17.18
C SER A 231 8.05 1.82 -18.06
N LEU A 232 8.97 2.71 -17.66
CA LEU A 232 10.25 2.93 -18.34
C LEU A 232 11.10 1.67 -18.40
N TYR A 233 11.21 0.94 -17.28
CA TYR A 233 12.02 -0.27 -17.20
C TYR A 233 11.52 -1.35 -18.17
N TYR A 234 10.22 -1.68 -18.14
CA TYR A 234 9.69 -2.74 -18.98
C TYR A 234 9.65 -2.37 -20.47
N LEU A 235 9.28 -1.13 -20.80
CA LEU A 235 9.14 -0.71 -22.20
C LEU A 235 10.50 -0.42 -22.86
N LYS A 236 11.54 -0.02 -22.10
CA LYS A 236 12.91 0.04 -22.62
C LYS A 236 13.53 -1.34 -22.75
N LYS A 237 13.33 -2.23 -21.78
CA LYS A 237 13.87 -3.60 -21.82
C LYS A 237 13.32 -4.40 -23.00
N ASN A 238 12.02 -4.31 -23.28
CA ASN A 238 11.40 -5.00 -24.41
C ASN A 238 11.85 -4.47 -25.78
N ARG A 239 12.47 -3.29 -25.85
CA ARG A 239 13.09 -2.75 -27.07
C ARG A 239 14.54 -3.19 -27.27
N ILE A 240 15.29 -3.49 -26.21
CA ILE A 240 16.68 -4.00 -26.31
C ILE A 240 16.69 -5.48 -26.70
N SER A 241 15.58 -6.20 -26.48
CA SER A 241 15.40 -7.60 -26.86
C SER A 241 14.84 -7.82 -28.28
N LYS A 242 14.70 -6.77 -29.10
CA LYS A 242 14.35 -6.83 -30.52
C LYS A 242 15.49 -6.24 -31.34
#